data_AF-A0A934HM35-F1
#
_entry.id   AF-A0A934HM35-F1
#
_cell.length_a   1.000
_cell.length_b   1.000
_cell.length_c   1.000
_cell.angle_alpha   90.00
_cell.angle_beta   90.00
_cell.angle_gamma   90.00
#
_symmetry.space_group_name_H-M   'P 1'
#
loop_
_entity.id
_entity.type
_entity.pdbx_description
1 polymer ?
#
loop_
_entity_poly.entity_id
_entity_poly.type
_entity_poly.pdbx_seq_one_letter_code
_entity_poly.pdbx_strand_id
1 'polypeptide(L)'
;MAEVSMDYDAVQNMSDGFKDASEVLKGVSQALEIAIAILKATAFFGMVGNLALANYLEGIKPNVDRLSDTCSEMSMDLIGAIVSLRDGDYSGSQRFV
;
A
#
# COMPACT_ATOMS: atom_id res chain seq x y z
N MET A 1 34.59 -1.62 11.08
CA MET A 1 33.14 -1.87 10.92
C MET A 1 32.67 -0.87 9.88
N ALA A 2 31.87 -1.29 8.89
CA ALA A 2 31.31 -0.34 7.95
C ALA A 2 30.42 0.65 8.72
N GLU A 3 30.57 1.95 8.45
CA GLU A 3 29.68 2.96 8.98
C GLU A 3 28.30 2.72 8.36
N VAL A 4 27.35 2.27 9.18
CA VAL A 4 25.96 2.10 8.75
C VAL A 4 25.32 3.47 8.90
N SER A 5 25.18 4.17 7.77
CA SER A 5 24.57 5.48 7.66
C SER A 5 23.30 5.36 6.82
N MET A 6 22.20 5.97 7.29
CA MET A 6 20.95 6.12 6.54
C MET A 6 20.73 7.58 6.23
N ASP A 7 20.35 7.88 5.00
CA ASP A 7 19.76 9.17 4.65
C ASP A 7 18.28 9.14 5.08
N TYR A 8 18.00 9.70 6.25
CA TYR A 8 16.66 9.69 6.83
C TYR A 8 15.63 10.38 5.94
N ASP A 9 16.00 11.46 5.25
CA ASP A 9 15.09 12.21 4.38
C ASP A 9 14.78 11.40 3.12
N ALA A 10 15.79 10.77 2.51
CA ALA A 10 15.57 9.90 1.36
C ALA A 10 14.66 8.71 1.70
N VAL A 11 14.88 8.06 2.84
CA VAL A 11 14.06 6.91 3.28
C VAL A 11 12.65 7.33 3.67
N GLN A 12 12.48 8.50 4.29
CA GLN A 12 11.16 9.07 4.59
C GLN A 12 10.38 9.36 3.30
N ASN A 13 11.02 9.98 2.31
CA ASN A 13 10.41 10.24 1.01
C ASN A 13 9.99 8.94 0.29
N MET A 14 10.78 7.87 0.41
CA MET A 14 10.40 6.56 -0.11
C MET A 14 9.17 5.99 0.62
N SER A 15 9.14 6.07 1.95
CA SER A 15 7.98 5.66 2.74
C SER A 15 6.72 6.41 2.30
N ASP A 16 6.80 7.72 2.15
CA ASP A 16 5.67 8.56 1.74
C ASP A 16 5.18 8.18 0.34
N GLY A 17 6.10 7.90 -0.60
CA GLY A 17 5.74 7.39 -1.93
C GLY A 17 4.99 6.05 -1.88
N PHE A 18 5.40 5.12 -1.01
CA PHE A 18 4.68 3.86 -0.81
C PHE A 18 3.31 4.06 -0.16
N LYS A 19 3.20 4.99 0.78
CA LYS A 19 1.92 5.35 1.39
C LYS A 19 0.96 5.93 0.35
N ASP A 20 1.40 6.89 -0.44
CA ASP A 20 0.60 7.52 -1.50
C ASP A 20 0.14 6.48 -2.53
N ALA A 21 1.04 5.57 -2.96
CA ALA A 21 0.70 4.47 -3.85
C ALA A 21 -0.37 3.55 -3.24
N SER A 22 -0.26 3.21 -1.94
CA SER A 22 -1.26 2.41 -1.24
C SER A 22 -2.63 3.10 -1.24
N GLU A 23 -2.68 4.40 -0.93
CA GLU A 23 -3.92 5.19 -0.90
C GLU A 23 -4.59 5.25 -2.28
N VAL A 24 -3.81 5.49 -3.34
CA VAL A 24 -4.31 5.45 -4.72
C VAL A 24 -4.90 4.08 -5.06
N LEU A 25 -4.21 2.99 -4.71
CA LEU A 25 -4.68 1.63 -4.97
C LEU A 25 -5.94 1.29 -4.16
N LYS A 26 -6.08 1.78 -2.92
CA LYS A 26 -7.34 1.67 -2.15
C LYS A 26 -8.49 2.37 -2.86
N GLY A 27 -8.24 3.57 -3.38
CA GLY A 27 -9.23 4.31 -4.18
C GLY A 27 -9.67 3.53 -5.42
N VAL A 28 -8.72 2.92 -6.13
CA VAL A 28 -9.02 2.04 -7.29
C VAL A 28 -9.84 0.82 -6.86
N SER A 29 -9.47 0.17 -5.75
CA SER A 29 -10.21 -0.98 -5.23
C SER A 29 -11.67 -0.64 -4.88
N GLN A 30 -11.90 0.49 -4.21
CA GLN A 30 -13.24 0.98 -3.89
C GLN A 30 -14.04 1.29 -5.17
N ALA A 31 -13.42 1.91 -6.16
CA ALA A 31 -14.06 2.17 -7.45
C ALA A 31 -14.44 0.86 -8.17
N LEU A 32 -13.57 -0.15 -8.15
CA LEU A 32 -13.87 -1.48 -8.68
C LEU A 32 -15.04 -2.13 -7.96
N GLU A 33 -15.09 -2.05 -6.63
CA GLU A 33 -16.19 -2.60 -5.83
C GLU A 33 -17.54 -1.98 -6.20
N ILE A 34 -17.59 -0.65 -6.33
CA ILE A 34 -18.79 0.07 -6.75
C ILE A 34 -19.21 -0.35 -8.17
N ALA A 35 -18.26 -0.43 -9.10
CA ALA A 35 -18.52 -0.83 -10.48
C ALA A 35 -19.07 -2.27 -10.56
N ILE A 36 -18.46 -3.22 -9.82
CA ILE A 36 -18.92 -4.60 -9.71
C ILE A 36 -20.35 -4.65 -9.18
N ALA A 37 -20.66 -3.89 -8.12
CA ALA A 37 -22.00 -3.86 -7.54
C ALA A 37 -23.06 -3.38 -8.55
N ILE A 38 -22.77 -2.30 -9.30
CA ILE A 38 -23.65 -1.78 -10.35
C ILE A 38 -23.84 -2.81 -11.48
N LEU A 39 -22.76 -3.45 -11.93
CA LEU A 39 -22.81 -4.45 -13.00
C LEU A 39 -23.60 -5.69 -12.59
N LYS A 40 -23.44 -6.16 -11.34
CA LYS A 40 -24.25 -7.25 -10.78
C LYS A 40 -25.72 -6.88 -10.66
N ALA A 41 -26.01 -5.67 -10.19
CA ALA A 41 -27.40 -5.18 -10.08
C ALA A 41 -28.07 -5.09 -11.46
N THR A 42 -27.37 -4.59 -12.47
CA THR A 42 -27.90 -4.46 -13.83
C THR A 42 -27.99 -5.81 -14.57
N ALA A 43 -27.14 -6.78 -14.25
CA ALA A 43 -27.24 -8.14 -14.78
C ALA A 43 -28.56 -8.84 -14.41
N PHE A 44 -29.12 -8.53 -13.23
CA PHE A 44 -30.42 -9.05 -12.80
C PHE A 44 -31.59 -8.64 -13.71
N PHE A 45 -31.45 -7.52 -14.45
CA PHE A 45 -32.44 -7.02 -15.41
C PHE A 45 -32.27 -7.60 -16.83
N GLY A 46 -31.55 -8.71 -16.99
CA GLY A 46 -31.40 -9.42 -18.26
C GLY A 46 -30.14 -9.07 -19.06
N MET A 47 -29.27 -8.20 -18.55
CA MET A 47 -27.97 -7.87 -19.16
C MET A 47 -26.89 -8.87 -18.74
N VAL A 48 -26.95 -10.09 -19.28
CA VAL A 48 -26.01 -11.18 -18.94
C VAL A 48 -24.54 -10.80 -19.22
N GLY A 49 -24.27 -9.92 -20.20
CA GLY A 49 -22.93 -9.39 -20.47
C GLY A 49 -22.31 -8.60 -19.30
N ASN A 50 -23.14 -7.94 -18.48
CA ASN A 50 -22.68 -7.21 -17.31
C ASN A 50 -22.21 -8.15 -16.19
N LEU A 51 -22.79 -9.35 -16.10
CA LEU A 51 -22.34 -10.38 -15.17
C LEU A 51 -20.93 -10.87 -15.53
N ALA A 52 -20.66 -11.07 -16.83
CA ALA A 52 -19.33 -11.48 -17.29
C ALA A 52 -18.27 -10.41 -16.99
N LEU A 53 -18.60 -9.13 -17.21
CA LEU A 53 -17.72 -8.02 -16.86
C LEU A 53 -17.52 -7.90 -15.34
N ALA A 54 -18.57 -8.07 -14.54
CA ALA A 54 -18.46 -8.07 -13.09
C ALA A 54 -17.50 -9.16 -12.59
N ASN A 55 -17.64 -10.40 -13.09
CA ASN A 55 -16.75 -11.50 -12.75
C ASN A 55 -15.29 -11.23 -13.16
N TYR A 56 -15.07 -10.58 -14.30
CA TYR A 56 -13.73 -10.18 -14.73
C TYR A 56 -13.11 -9.15 -13.77
N LEU A 57 -13.87 -8.11 -13.40
CA LEU A 57 -13.41 -7.11 -12.43
C LEU A 57 -13.18 -7.70 -11.04
N GLU A 58 -13.98 -8.68 -10.64
CA GLU A 58 -13.78 -9.46 -9.40
C GLU A 58 -12.49 -10.29 -9.43
N GLY A 59 -12.02 -10.71 -10.60
CA GLY A 59 -10.70 -11.33 -10.75
C GLY A 59 -9.54 -10.36 -10.55
N ILE A 60 -9.73 -9.07 -10.86
CA ILE A 60 -8.69 -8.03 -10.78
C ILE A 60 -8.59 -7.47 -9.37
N LYS A 61 -9.72 -7.15 -8.74
CA LYS A 61 -9.79 -6.46 -7.44
C LYS A 61 -8.85 -7.05 -6.37
N PRO A 62 -8.78 -8.37 -6.15
CA PRO A 62 -7.90 -8.95 -5.13
C PRO A 62 -6.41 -8.68 -5.37
N ASN A 63 -5.98 -8.48 -6.61
CA ASN A 63 -4.59 -8.15 -6.91
C ASN A 63 -4.29 -6.69 -6.60
N VAL A 64 -5.24 -5.79 -6.85
CA VAL A 64 -5.15 -4.38 -6.46
C VAL A 64 -5.12 -4.25 -4.93
N ASP A 65 -5.96 -5.00 -4.24
CA ASP A 65 -5.98 -5.06 -2.77
C ASP A 65 -4.62 -5.50 -2.22
N ARG A 66 -4.09 -6.65 -2.67
CA ARG A 66 -2.79 -7.14 -2.21
C ARG A 66 -1.65 -6.17 -2.49
N LEU A 67 -1.66 -5.51 -3.64
CA LEU A 67 -0.62 -4.53 -3.98
C LEU A 67 -0.73 -3.29 -3.08
N SER A 68 -1.94 -2.82 -2.80
CA SER A 68 -2.18 -1.72 -1.85
C SER A 68 -1.66 -2.06 -0.46
N ASP A 69 -1.97 -3.26 0.04
CA ASP A 69 -1.52 -3.72 1.35
C ASP A 69 0.01 -3.83 1.40
N THR A 70 0.62 -4.39 0.37
CA THR A 70 2.10 -4.47 0.25
C THR A 70 2.73 -3.08 0.29
N CYS A 71 2.19 -2.10 -0.43
CA CYS A 71 2.68 -0.73 -0.38
C CYS A 71 2.50 -0.11 1.02
N SER A 72 1.40 -0.40 1.70
CA SER A 72 1.18 0.07 3.08
C SER A 72 2.20 -0.54 4.05
N GLU A 73 2.47 -1.83 3.94
CA GLU A 73 3.46 -2.55 4.75
C GLU A 73 4.86 -1.99 4.52
N MET A 74 5.25 -1.81 3.25
CA MET A 74 6.56 -1.23 2.91
C MET A 74 6.75 0.17 3.49
N SER A 75 5.73 1.03 3.48
CA SER A 75 5.81 2.35 4.13
C SER A 75 6.06 2.21 5.64
N MET A 76 5.31 1.32 6.32
CA MET A 76 5.47 1.10 7.76
C MET A 76 6.84 0.53 8.11
N ASP A 77 7.36 -0.40 7.30
CA ASP A 77 8.67 -1.00 7.49
C ASP A 77 9.80 0.03 7.37
N LEU A 78 9.71 0.94 6.39
CA LEU A 78 10.69 2.02 6.21
C LEU A 78 10.65 3.01 7.38
N ILE A 79 9.46 3.37 7.88
CA ILE A 79 9.32 4.18 9.10
C ILE A 79 9.94 3.46 10.30
N GLY A 80 9.66 2.16 10.44
CA GLY A 80 10.23 1.32 11.49
C GLY A 80 11.76 1.28 11.45
N ALA A 81 12.35 1.19 10.26
CA ALA A 81 13.79 1.22 10.05
C ALA A 81 14.40 2.59 10.44
N ILE A 82 13.77 3.70 10.06
CA ILE A 82 14.19 5.06 10.45
C ILE A 82 14.25 5.17 11.97
N VAL A 83 13.15 4.79 12.65
CA VAL A 83 13.05 4.87 14.12
C VAL A 83 14.10 4.00 14.78
N SER A 84 14.25 2.75 14.31
CA SER A 84 15.18 1.79 14.91
C SER A 84 16.63 2.25 14.83
N LEU A 85 17.06 2.80 13.69
CA LEU A 85 18.43 3.29 13.54
C LEU A 85 18.66 4.55 14.36
N ARG A 86 17.77 5.54 14.25
CA ARG A 86 17.89 6.83 14.97
C ARG A 86 17.94 6.64 16.49
N ASP A 87 17.05 5.82 17.02
CA ASP A 87 16.96 5.59 18.47
C ASP A 87 18.13 4.71 18.96
N GLY A 88 18.61 3.80 18.09
CA GLY A 88 19.85 3.05 18.28
C GLY A 88 21.08 3.95 18.40
N ASP A 89 21.23 4.91 17.48
CA ASP A 89 22.32 5.89 17.51
C ASP A 89 22.26 6.78 18.76
N TYR A 90 21.06 7.25 19.12
CA TYR A 90 20.87 8.07 20.32
C TYR A 90 21.25 7.31 21.59
N SER A 91 20.71 6.10 21.80
CA SER A 91 21.03 5.28 22.98
C SER A 91 22.48 4.81 23.01
N GLY A 92 23.08 4.53 21.85
CA GLY A 92 24.49 4.16 21.73
C GLY A 92 25.42 5.32 22.11
N SER A 93 25.13 6.53 21.60
CA SER A 93 25.94 7.73 21.87
C SER A 93 25.99 8.08 23.36
N GLN A 94 24.89 7.87 24.10
CA GLN A 94 24.83 8.07 25.56
C GLN A 94 25.82 7.23 26.37
N ARG A 95 26.36 6.15 25.80
CA ARG A 95 27.34 5.28 26.49
C ARG A 95 28.77 5.81 26.43
N PHE A 96 29.01 6.85 25.63
CA PHE A 96 30.33 7.40 25.36
C PHE A 96 30.44 8.91 25.64
N VAL A 97 29.40 9.50 26.25
CA VAL A 97 29.43 10.84 26.86
C VAL A 97 29.82 10.78 28.33
#